data_AF-A0A5J5H1A8-F1
#
_entry.id   AF-A0A5J5H1A8-F1
#
_cell.length_a   1.000
_cell.length_b   1.000
_cell.length_c   1.000
_cell.angle_alpha   90.00
_cell.angle_beta   90.00
_cell.angle_gamma   90.00
#
_symmetry.space_group_name_H-M   'P 1'
#
loop_
_entity.id
_entity.type
_entity.pdbx_description
1 polymer ?
#
loop_
_entity_poly.entity_id
_entity_poly.type
_entity_poly.pdbx_seq_one_letter_code
_entity_poly.pdbx_strand_id
1 'polypeptide(L)'
;MTEPPITFDDFFNVLINGVPISGFPATVFTSTFVPPSPDDVCFGSVTPTQTATVDLTPFAGQFITITFQVADVGDCNFDSAAFIDNLVVEGCIPAELLCGTCNNTVDFCQSIIVPPNFSVNTASGTAGIDTDCLQCTLEPCLVNVEIPNPCGDNFRCNVEVNAVRAIGCIPFYISVTATHSTNGSFATFCGKGVTCVDNIICFTCLDADNPCVDGFFDDAFVVPGSIIVTPECVDSCGNQIFTVTGSIQLPSC
;
A
#
# COMPACT_ATOMS: atom_id res chain seq x y z
N MET A 1 -37.91 -61.26 1.40
CA MET A 1 -38.39 -59.87 1.47
C MET A 1 -37.27 -59.03 0.87
N THR A 2 -37.53 -58.30 -0.20
CA THR A 2 -36.55 -57.37 -0.78
C THR A 2 -36.61 -56.08 0.01
N GLU A 3 -35.49 -55.70 0.61
CA GLU A 3 -35.33 -54.41 1.29
C GLU A 3 -35.68 -53.26 0.31
N PRO A 4 -36.40 -52.21 0.76
CA PRO A 4 -36.65 -51.06 -0.08
C PRO A 4 -35.33 -50.34 -0.41
N PRO A 5 -35.23 -49.68 -1.57
CA PRO A 5 -34.06 -48.88 -1.90
C PRO A 5 -33.88 -47.76 -0.88
N ILE A 6 -32.67 -47.65 -0.34
CA ILE A 6 -32.26 -46.60 0.57
C ILE A 6 -31.91 -45.38 -0.29
N THR A 7 -32.56 -44.26 -0.03
CA THR A 7 -32.21 -42.96 -0.62
C THR A 7 -31.16 -42.30 0.26
N PHE A 8 -30.02 -41.93 -0.32
CA PHE A 8 -29.04 -41.07 0.32
C PHE A 8 -29.64 -39.66 0.45
N ASP A 9 -29.81 -39.17 1.68
CA ASP A 9 -30.45 -37.91 2.00
C ASP A 9 -29.54 -36.92 2.75
N ASP A 10 -28.26 -37.27 2.94
CA ASP A 10 -27.23 -36.39 3.51
C ASP A 10 -26.93 -35.17 2.62
N PHE A 11 -26.46 -34.08 3.24
CA PHE A 11 -26.05 -32.90 2.48
C PHE A 11 -24.78 -32.24 2.99
N PHE A 12 -24.05 -31.65 2.04
CA PHE A 12 -22.93 -30.75 2.27
C PHE A 12 -23.27 -29.36 1.72
N ASN A 13 -23.03 -28.33 2.51
CA ASN A 13 -23.30 -26.94 2.13
C ASN A 13 -22.16 -26.01 2.57
N VAL A 14 -21.98 -24.91 1.85
CA VAL A 14 -21.03 -23.86 2.19
C VAL A 14 -21.78 -22.54 2.28
N LEU A 15 -21.52 -21.81 3.36
CA LEU A 15 -22.21 -20.56 3.68
C LEU A 15 -21.19 -19.44 3.88
N ILE A 16 -21.54 -18.24 3.45
CA ILE A 16 -20.83 -17.00 3.79
C ILE A 16 -21.73 -16.18 4.69
N ASN A 17 -21.27 -15.86 5.89
CA ASN A 17 -22.05 -15.15 6.92
C ASN A 17 -23.43 -15.79 7.17
N GLY A 18 -23.49 -17.13 7.13
CA GLY A 18 -24.73 -17.89 7.33
C GLY A 18 -25.67 -17.94 6.13
N VAL A 19 -25.29 -17.38 4.98
CA VAL A 19 -26.06 -17.45 3.73
C VAL A 19 -25.48 -18.51 2.80
N PRO A 20 -26.26 -19.49 2.32
CA PRO A 20 -25.81 -20.50 1.37
C PRO A 20 -25.27 -19.88 0.07
N ILE A 21 -24.20 -20.46 -0.47
CA ILE A 21 -23.60 -20.01 -1.72
C ILE A 21 -24.35 -20.62 -2.90
N SER A 22 -24.91 -19.78 -3.76
CA SER A 22 -25.60 -20.22 -4.98
C SER A 22 -24.63 -20.95 -5.92
N GLY A 23 -25.01 -22.13 -6.38
CA GLY A 23 -24.23 -22.90 -7.36
C GLY A 23 -23.08 -23.72 -6.78
N PHE A 24 -22.91 -23.75 -5.45
CA PHE A 24 -22.09 -24.78 -4.83
C PHE A 24 -22.76 -26.14 -5.08
N PRO A 25 -22.05 -27.14 -5.63
CA PRO A 25 -22.68 -28.41 -5.97
C PRO A 25 -23.06 -29.14 -4.68
N ALA A 26 -24.31 -29.00 -4.25
CA ALA A 26 -24.95 -29.91 -3.33
C ALA A 26 -25.23 -31.20 -4.11
N THR A 27 -24.21 -32.03 -4.27
CA THR A 27 -24.37 -33.30 -4.98
C THR A 27 -25.10 -34.28 -4.07
N VAL A 28 -26.42 -34.25 -4.12
CA VAL A 28 -27.25 -35.30 -3.53
C VAL A 28 -27.18 -36.50 -4.46
N PHE A 29 -26.38 -37.51 -4.12
CA PHE A 29 -26.32 -38.76 -4.88
C PHE A 29 -27.57 -39.61 -4.61
N THR A 30 -28.64 -39.41 -5.38
CA THR A 30 -29.80 -40.32 -5.35
C THR A 30 -29.51 -41.58 -6.19
N SER A 31 -28.56 -42.41 -5.79
CA SER A 31 -28.35 -43.73 -6.39
C SER A 31 -28.84 -44.81 -5.44
N THR A 32 -29.85 -45.55 -5.87
CA THR A 32 -30.31 -46.76 -5.17
C THR A 32 -29.26 -47.85 -5.33
N PHE A 33 -28.53 -48.17 -4.26
CA PHE A 33 -27.54 -49.25 -4.27
C PHE A 33 -28.13 -50.54 -3.69
N VAL A 34 -27.77 -51.67 -4.29
CA VAL A 34 -28.06 -53.00 -3.74
C VAL A 34 -26.86 -53.38 -2.84
N PRO A 35 -27.06 -53.65 -1.54
CA PRO A 35 -25.96 -54.00 -0.66
C PRO A 35 -25.28 -55.31 -1.09
N PRO A 36 -23.95 -55.42 -0.94
CA PRO A 36 -23.22 -56.66 -1.23
C PRO A 36 -23.52 -57.71 -0.14
N SER A 37 -23.71 -58.96 -0.54
CA SER A 37 -23.87 -60.10 0.37
C SER A 37 -22.53 -60.86 0.48
N PRO A 38 -21.95 -61.06 1.69
CA PRO A 38 -22.49 -60.73 3.02
C PRO A 38 -22.32 -59.25 3.42
N ASP A 39 -23.24 -58.78 4.27
CA ASP A 39 -23.28 -57.44 4.88
C ASP A 39 -22.13 -57.23 5.91
N ASP A 40 -20.86 -57.30 5.51
CA ASP A 40 -19.72 -57.08 6.43
C ASP A 40 -18.84 -55.87 6.08
N VAL A 41 -19.14 -55.17 4.99
CA VAL A 41 -18.38 -53.98 4.56
C VAL A 41 -19.27 -52.76 4.64
N CYS A 42 -18.98 -51.87 5.60
CA CYS A 42 -19.45 -50.48 5.58
C CYS A 42 -19.08 -49.89 4.20
N PHE A 43 -20.10 -49.49 3.44
CA PHE A 43 -19.93 -49.11 2.05
C PHE A 43 -19.25 -47.74 1.97
N GLY A 44 -17.93 -47.72 1.78
CA GLY A 44 -17.18 -46.49 1.56
C GLY A 44 -17.37 -45.96 0.14
N SER A 45 -18.54 -45.38 -0.15
CA SER A 45 -18.72 -44.61 -1.39
C SER A 45 -18.09 -43.23 -1.20
N VAL A 46 -17.01 -42.96 -1.92
CA VAL A 46 -16.40 -41.63 -1.97
C VAL A 46 -16.89 -40.94 -3.24
N THR A 47 -17.58 -39.81 -3.09
CA THR A 47 -17.91 -38.95 -4.23
C THR A 47 -16.63 -38.40 -4.85
N PRO A 48 -16.54 -38.25 -6.19
CA PRO A 48 -15.39 -37.61 -6.83
C PRO A 48 -15.10 -36.24 -6.22
N THR A 49 -13.83 -35.84 -6.19
CA THR A 49 -13.42 -34.50 -5.76
C THR A 49 -14.15 -33.44 -6.59
N GLN A 50 -14.71 -32.45 -5.91
CA GLN A 50 -15.41 -31.34 -6.52
C GLN A 50 -14.63 -30.06 -6.27
N THR A 51 -14.45 -29.25 -7.31
CA THR A 51 -13.84 -27.93 -7.20
C THR A 51 -14.94 -26.88 -7.27
N ALA A 52 -14.90 -25.92 -6.35
CA ALA A 52 -15.78 -24.76 -6.35
C ALA A 52 -14.97 -23.48 -6.17
N THR A 53 -15.41 -22.42 -6.85
CA THR A 53 -14.83 -21.08 -6.73
C THR A 53 -15.96 -20.11 -6.42
N VAL A 54 -15.74 -19.24 -5.44
CA VAL A 54 -16.74 -18.27 -4.99
C VAL A 54 -16.14 -16.88 -5.03
N ASP A 55 -16.82 -15.96 -5.70
CA ASP A 55 -16.44 -14.54 -5.72
C ASP A 55 -16.82 -13.89 -4.39
N LEU A 56 -15.81 -13.40 -3.66
CA LEU A 56 -15.96 -12.71 -2.39
C LEU A 56 -16.05 -11.19 -2.54
N THR A 57 -15.93 -10.64 -3.76
CA THR A 57 -16.00 -9.20 -4.04
C THR A 57 -17.23 -8.51 -3.42
N PRO A 58 -18.44 -9.11 -3.40
CA PRO A 58 -19.61 -8.50 -2.76
C PRO A 58 -19.46 -8.24 -1.26
N PHE A 59 -18.48 -8.87 -0.60
CA PHE A 59 -18.19 -8.71 0.83
C PHE A 59 -16.94 -7.85 1.10
N ALA A 60 -16.41 -7.15 0.10
CA ALA A 60 -15.25 -6.28 0.25
C ALA A 60 -15.43 -5.28 1.41
N GLY A 61 -14.39 -5.14 2.24
CA GLY A 61 -14.40 -4.24 3.40
C GLY A 61 -15.16 -4.76 4.62
N GLN A 62 -15.63 -6.02 4.61
CA GLN A 62 -16.33 -6.64 5.74
C GLN A 62 -15.54 -7.82 6.31
N PHE A 63 -15.67 -8.07 7.61
CA PHE A 63 -15.29 -9.37 8.17
C PHE A 63 -16.32 -10.42 7.72
N ILE A 64 -15.83 -11.51 7.14
CA ILE A 64 -16.66 -12.64 6.73
C ILE A 64 -16.33 -13.92 7.49
N THR A 65 -17.33 -14.77 7.66
CA THR A 65 -17.20 -16.15 8.16
C THR A 65 -17.61 -17.11 7.06
N ILE A 66 -16.72 -18.05 6.73
CA ILE A 66 -17.03 -19.18 5.85
C ILE A 66 -17.39 -20.37 6.72
N THR A 67 -18.57 -20.95 6.51
CA THR A 67 -19.06 -22.11 7.26
C THR A 67 -19.25 -23.29 6.33
N PHE A 68 -18.66 -24.42 6.70
CA PHE A 68 -18.90 -25.71 6.05
C PHE A 68 -19.89 -26.48 6.91
N GLN A 69 -21.04 -26.83 6.33
CA GLN A 69 -22.09 -27.61 7.00
C GLN A 69 -22.13 -29.00 6.40
N VAL A 70 -21.89 -30.00 7.25
CA VAL A 70 -22.15 -31.42 6.98
C VAL A 70 -23.35 -31.78 7.83
N ALA A 71 -24.40 -32.30 7.20
CA ALA A 71 -25.56 -32.80 7.92
C ALA A 71 -25.81 -34.24 7.52
N ASP A 72 -25.90 -35.06 8.56
CA ASP A 72 -26.46 -36.40 8.55
C ASP A 72 -27.94 -36.27 8.90
N VAL A 73 -28.79 -37.00 8.19
CA VAL A 73 -30.24 -37.02 8.38
C VAL A 73 -30.66 -37.95 9.53
N GLY A 74 -29.68 -38.51 10.24
CA GLY A 74 -29.84 -39.32 11.43
C GLY A 74 -30.25 -40.74 11.09
N ASP A 75 -29.80 -41.26 9.95
CA ASP A 75 -29.97 -42.67 9.65
C ASP A 75 -28.96 -43.52 10.47
N CYS A 76 -29.29 -44.79 10.72
CA CYS A 76 -28.46 -45.64 11.58
C CYS A 76 -27.36 -46.38 10.81
N ASN A 77 -27.25 -46.16 9.49
CA ASN A 77 -26.55 -47.06 8.57
C ASN A 77 -25.43 -46.35 7.79
N PHE A 78 -25.46 -45.02 7.68
CA PHE A 78 -24.53 -44.23 6.87
C PHE A 78 -24.08 -42.98 7.63
N ASP A 79 -22.81 -42.95 8.04
CA ASP A 79 -22.19 -41.72 8.54
C ASP A 79 -21.75 -40.83 7.37
N SER A 80 -22.08 -39.54 7.40
CA SER A 80 -21.56 -38.57 6.41
C SER A 80 -20.28 -37.89 6.90
N ALA A 81 -19.30 -37.80 6.01
CA ALA A 81 -18.09 -37.00 6.23
C ALA A 81 -17.76 -36.20 4.97
N ALA A 82 -17.24 -34.98 5.16
CA ALA A 82 -16.71 -34.17 4.07
C ALA A 82 -15.21 -33.95 4.29
N PHE A 83 -14.44 -34.10 3.21
CA PHE A 83 -13.02 -33.76 3.18
C PHE A 83 -12.86 -32.47 2.40
N ILE A 84 -12.23 -31.48 3.03
CA ILE A 84 -11.93 -30.18 2.43
C ILE A 84 -10.43 -30.18 2.14
N ASP A 85 -10.07 -29.92 0.89
CA ASP A 85 -8.68 -29.84 0.45
C ASP A 85 -8.48 -28.59 -0.42
N ASN A 86 -7.25 -28.07 -0.42
CA ASN A 86 -6.81 -26.93 -1.21
C ASN A 86 -7.71 -25.68 -1.07
N LEU A 87 -8.12 -25.35 0.16
CA LEU A 87 -8.84 -24.10 0.44
C LEU A 87 -7.90 -22.92 0.23
N VAL A 88 -8.17 -22.12 -0.80
CA VAL A 88 -7.44 -20.88 -1.11
C VAL A 88 -8.40 -19.70 -1.06
N VAL A 89 -7.98 -18.63 -0.39
CA VAL A 89 -8.67 -17.33 -0.41
C VAL A 89 -7.76 -16.34 -1.10
N GLU A 90 -8.16 -15.90 -2.30
CA GLU A 90 -7.44 -14.90 -3.07
C GLU A 90 -8.16 -13.56 -2.98
N GLY A 91 -7.43 -12.49 -2.69
CA GLY A 91 -7.98 -11.14 -2.61
C GLY A 91 -6.98 -10.12 -3.10
N CYS A 92 -7.48 -9.08 -3.77
CA CYS A 92 -6.71 -7.85 -3.95
C CYS A 92 -6.55 -7.20 -2.57
N ILE A 93 -5.31 -6.91 -2.19
CA ILE A 93 -5.04 -6.05 -1.03
C ILE A 93 -5.75 -4.73 -1.32
N PRO A 94 -6.51 -4.16 -0.37
CA PRO A 94 -7.01 -2.80 -0.54
C PRO A 94 -5.84 -1.90 -0.92
N ALA A 95 -6.00 -1.06 -1.95
CA ALA A 95 -4.93 -0.14 -2.37
C ALA A 95 -4.46 0.76 -1.22
N GLU A 96 -5.31 0.97 -0.22
CA GLU A 96 -5.03 1.72 1.01
C GLU A 96 -4.06 1.01 1.98
N LEU A 97 -3.84 -0.29 1.84
CA LEU A 97 -2.88 -1.07 2.64
C LEU A 97 -1.53 -1.26 1.94
N LEU A 98 -1.44 -0.90 0.65
CA LEU A 98 -0.18 -0.93 -0.08
C LEU A 98 0.64 0.30 0.30
N CYS A 99 1.90 0.07 0.67
CA CYS A 99 2.82 1.18 0.92
C CYS A 99 2.93 2.07 -0.32
N GLY A 100 2.90 3.39 -0.11
CA GLY A 100 3.19 4.37 -1.16
C GLY A 100 4.64 4.29 -1.64
N THR A 101 4.99 5.10 -2.63
CA THR A 101 6.38 5.20 -3.10
C THR A 101 7.24 5.99 -2.11
N CYS A 102 8.45 5.51 -1.86
CA CYS A 102 9.47 6.26 -1.13
C CYS A 102 9.93 7.48 -1.94
N ASN A 103 9.85 8.67 -1.35
CA ASN A 103 10.39 9.91 -1.88
C ASN A 103 10.90 10.82 -0.76
N ASN A 104 12.21 10.86 -0.58
CA ASN A 104 12.90 11.71 0.39
C ASN A 104 13.29 13.09 -0.18
N THR A 105 12.79 13.46 -1.37
CA THR A 105 13.02 14.79 -1.97
C THR A 105 11.76 15.65 -1.89
N VAL A 106 11.92 16.89 -1.45
CA VAL A 106 10.85 17.87 -1.32
C VAL A 106 11.19 19.10 -2.16
N ASP A 107 10.36 19.40 -3.14
CA ASP A 107 10.54 20.59 -3.97
C ASP A 107 10.00 21.84 -3.27
N PHE A 108 10.65 22.97 -3.54
CA PHE A 108 10.18 24.29 -3.14
C PHE A 108 10.20 25.26 -4.31
N CYS A 109 9.33 26.27 -4.22
CA CYS A 109 9.19 27.31 -5.23
C CYS A 109 8.83 28.63 -4.55
N GLN A 110 9.51 29.71 -4.93
CA GLN A 110 9.25 31.04 -4.39
C GLN A 110 9.61 32.13 -5.39
N SER A 111 8.76 33.15 -5.51
CA SER A 111 9.05 34.33 -6.33
C SER A 111 9.81 35.40 -5.54
N ILE A 112 10.73 36.07 -6.22
CA ILE A 112 11.42 37.28 -5.74
C ILE A 112 11.23 38.42 -6.74
N ILE A 113 11.16 39.65 -6.22
CA ILE A 113 10.99 40.86 -7.03
C ILE A 113 12.32 41.61 -7.04
N VAL A 114 12.83 41.89 -8.24
CA VAL A 114 14.09 42.58 -8.48
C VAL A 114 13.80 43.92 -9.15
N PRO A 115 14.18 45.07 -8.54
CA PRO A 115 13.96 46.39 -9.12
C PRO A 115 14.62 46.57 -10.49
N PRO A 116 14.14 47.53 -11.29
CA PRO A 116 14.79 47.89 -12.54
C PRO A 116 16.25 48.28 -12.31
N ASN A 117 17.08 48.06 -13.32
CA ASN A 117 18.54 48.27 -13.32
C ASN A 117 19.36 47.23 -12.55
N PHE A 118 18.77 46.15 -12.06
CA PHE A 118 19.50 44.99 -11.56
C PHE A 118 19.39 43.81 -12.54
N SER A 119 20.50 43.11 -12.74
CA SER A 119 20.57 41.87 -13.51
C SER A 119 20.90 40.71 -12.58
N VAL A 120 20.01 39.72 -12.51
CA VAL A 120 20.21 38.51 -11.71
C VAL A 120 21.19 37.58 -12.42
N ASN A 121 22.14 37.03 -11.66
CA ASN A 121 22.89 35.86 -12.11
C ASN A 121 22.04 34.61 -11.88
N THR A 122 21.43 34.10 -12.94
CA THR A 122 20.49 32.96 -12.89
C THR A 122 21.14 31.64 -12.45
N ALA A 123 22.48 31.59 -12.33
CA ALA A 123 23.23 30.46 -11.83
C ALA A 123 23.59 30.57 -10.33
N SER A 124 23.17 31.63 -9.63
CA SER A 124 23.52 31.86 -8.23
C SER A 124 22.29 32.13 -7.38
N GLY A 125 21.95 31.16 -6.54
CA GLY A 125 21.05 31.31 -5.40
C GLY A 125 21.55 30.47 -4.25
N THR A 126 21.24 30.89 -3.03
CA THR A 126 21.40 30.06 -1.83
C THR A 126 20.07 29.92 -1.14
N ALA A 127 19.87 28.81 -0.45
CA ALA A 127 18.70 28.59 0.36
C ALA A 127 19.10 28.02 1.72
N GLY A 128 18.45 28.51 2.78
CA GLY A 128 18.45 27.91 4.10
C GLY A 128 17.08 27.32 4.40
N ILE A 129 17.04 26.29 5.23
CA ILE A 129 15.81 25.60 5.64
C ILE A 129 15.73 25.52 7.16
N ASP A 130 14.52 25.33 7.64
CA ASP A 130 14.18 25.12 9.05
C ASP A 130 13.31 23.87 9.14
N THR A 131 13.80 22.82 9.81
CA THR A 131 13.13 21.52 9.89
C THR A 131 12.44 21.27 11.23
N ASP A 132 12.40 22.26 12.11
CA ASP A 132 11.85 22.13 13.47
C ASP A 132 10.36 21.76 13.49
N CYS A 133 9.65 22.02 12.39
CA CYS A 133 8.23 21.71 12.21
C CYS A 133 7.97 20.35 11.55
N LEU A 134 9.01 19.59 11.21
CA LEU A 134 8.86 18.22 10.69
C LEU A 134 8.70 17.21 11.83
N GLN A 135 7.82 16.25 11.60
CA GLN A 135 7.56 15.13 12.49
C GLN A 135 7.86 13.83 11.73
N CYS A 136 8.54 12.91 12.43
CA CYS A 136 8.79 11.56 11.93
C CYS A 136 7.73 10.64 12.55
N THR A 137 7.06 9.86 11.71
CA THR A 137 6.03 8.91 12.14
C THR A 137 6.30 7.55 11.54
N LEU A 138 5.96 6.49 12.29
CA LEU A 138 6.00 5.12 11.81
C LEU A 138 4.57 4.63 11.59
N GLU A 139 4.33 4.08 10.40
CA GLU A 139 3.03 3.54 10.00
C GLU A 139 3.24 2.14 9.40
N PRO A 140 2.63 1.08 9.96
CA PRO A 140 2.71 -0.24 9.36
C PRO A 140 1.95 -0.27 8.02
N CYS A 141 2.55 -0.84 6.98
CA CYS A 141 1.94 -1.02 5.68
C CYS A 141 2.44 -2.30 4.99
N LEU A 142 1.75 -2.75 3.94
CA LEU A 142 2.11 -3.95 3.19
C LEU A 142 2.93 -3.59 1.94
N VAL A 143 4.07 -4.25 1.78
CA VAL A 143 4.85 -4.26 0.54
C VAL A 143 4.74 -5.62 -0.13
N ASN A 144 4.56 -5.62 -1.45
CA ASN A 144 4.63 -6.84 -2.24
C ASN A 144 6.10 -7.16 -2.53
N VAL A 145 6.61 -8.21 -1.89
CA VAL A 145 8.00 -8.64 -2.04
C VAL A 145 8.07 -9.96 -2.77
N GLU A 146 9.13 -10.13 -3.56
CA GLU A 146 9.45 -11.38 -4.22
C GLU A 146 10.42 -12.16 -3.32
N ILE A 147 9.97 -13.33 -2.86
CA ILE A 147 10.77 -14.20 -1.99
C ILE A 147 11.40 -15.31 -2.84
N PRO A 148 12.74 -15.44 -2.78
CA PRO A 148 13.43 -16.56 -3.42
C PRO A 148 12.93 -17.90 -2.90
N ASN A 149 12.51 -18.77 -3.81
CA ASN A 149 12.07 -20.11 -3.47
C ASN A 149 13.18 -21.13 -3.77
N PRO A 150 13.77 -21.79 -2.76
CA PRO A 150 14.82 -22.77 -3.00
C PRO A 150 14.32 -24.02 -3.75
N CYS A 151 13.01 -24.23 -3.83
CA CYS A 151 12.38 -25.41 -4.44
C CYS A 151 11.79 -25.16 -5.83
N GLY A 152 11.93 -23.96 -6.39
CA GLY A 152 11.35 -23.65 -7.70
C GLY A 152 11.27 -22.16 -7.97
N ASP A 153 10.16 -21.72 -8.57
CA ASP A 153 9.94 -20.32 -8.90
C ASP A 153 9.75 -19.48 -7.64
N ASN A 154 10.30 -18.26 -7.67
CA ASN A 154 10.07 -17.25 -6.65
C ASN A 154 8.56 -17.01 -6.51
N PHE A 155 8.11 -16.80 -5.28
CA PHE A 155 6.73 -16.44 -5.02
C PHE A 155 6.66 -15.01 -4.49
N ARG A 156 5.52 -14.37 -4.73
CA ARG A 156 5.24 -13.02 -4.25
C ARG A 156 4.31 -13.11 -3.07
N CYS A 157 4.67 -12.40 -2.01
CA CYS A 157 3.80 -12.29 -0.83
C CYS A 157 3.87 -10.87 -0.30
N ASN A 158 2.80 -10.50 0.39
CA ASN A 158 2.76 -9.23 1.09
C ASN A 158 3.41 -9.40 2.44
N VAL A 159 4.39 -8.54 2.71
CA VAL A 159 5.07 -8.48 3.99
C VAL A 159 4.74 -7.14 4.62
N GLU A 160 4.43 -7.18 5.91
CA GLU A 160 4.20 -5.99 6.71
C GLU A 160 5.54 -5.36 7.09
N VAL A 161 5.67 -4.06 6.83
CA VAL A 161 6.85 -3.24 7.12
C VAL A 161 6.41 -1.93 7.75
N ASN A 162 7.33 -1.23 8.40
CA ASN A 162 7.09 0.14 8.86
C ASN A 162 7.49 1.12 7.76
N ALA A 163 6.54 1.90 7.27
CA ALA A 163 6.83 3.12 6.52
C ALA A 163 7.27 4.23 7.49
N VAL A 164 8.42 4.82 7.21
CA VAL A 164 8.87 6.03 7.92
C VAL A 164 8.39 7.22 7.13
N ARG A 165 7.55 8.05 7.74
CA ARG A 165 6.88 9.17 7.09
C ARG A 165 7.29 10.50 7.72
N ALA A 166 7.70 11.43 6.87
CA ALA A 166 7.93 12.83 7.24
C ALA A 166 6.65 13.62 7.02
N ILE A 167 6.13 14.24 8.08
CA ILE A 167 4.91 15.04 8.07
C ILE A 167 5.22 16.42 8.64
N GLY A 168 4.82 17.48 7.96
CA GLY A 168 4.94 18.84 8.49
C GLY A 168 5.18 19.86 7.38
N CYS A 169 5.75 21.01 7.73
CA CYS A 169 6.14 22.00 6.74
C CYS A 169 7.54 22.53 7.04
N ILE A 170 8.29 22.84 5.99
CA ILE A 170 9.66 23.32 6.02
C ILE A 170 9.63 24.79 5.59
N PRO A 171 9.78 25.75 6.50
CA PRO A 171 10.12 27.11 6.13
C PRO A 171 11.48 27.14 5.43
N PHE A 172 11.56 27.91 4.35
CA PHE A 172 12.79 28.10 3.62
C PHE A 172 13.03 29.57 3.30
N TYR A 173 14.31 29.93 3.21
CA TYR A 173 14.78 31.29 3.01
C TYR A 173 15.75 31.29 1.85
N ILE A 174 15.38 31.97 0.76
CA ILE A 174 16.21 32.05 -0.44
C ILE A 174 16.91 33.40 -0.48
N SER A 175 18.12 33.42 -1.05
CA SER A 175 18.83 34.64 -1.38
C SER A 175 19.42 34.55 -2.79
N VAL A 176 19.24 35.60 -3.57
CA VAL A 176 19.72 35.71 -4.94
C VAL A 176 20.49 37.02 -5.09
N THR A 177 21.68 36.95 -5.66
CA THR A 177 22.51 38.14 -5.89
C THR A 177 22.23 38.70 -7.28
N ALA A 178 22.03 40.01 -7.35
CA ALA A 178 21.93 40.73 -8.62
C ALA A 178 22.95 41.88 -8.67
N THR A 179 23.36 42.23 -9.88
CA THR A 179 24.32 43.29 -10.15
C THR A 179 23.61 44.48 -10.76
N HIS A 180 23.84 45.66 -10.22
CA HIS A 180 23.33 46.90 -10.79
C HIS A 180 24.02 47.18 -12.13
N SER A 181 23.23 47.35 -13.18
CA SER A 181 23.65 47.39 -14.58
C SER A 181 24.62 48.54 -14.91
N THR A 182 24.48 49.69 -14.25
CA THR A 182 25.28 50.89 -14.54
C THR A 182 26.60 50.99 -13.77
N ASN A 183 26.63 50.58 -12.49
CA ASN A 183 27.77 50.83 -11.60
C ASN A 183 28.45 49.54 -11.09
N GLY A 184 27.91 48.37 -11.42
CA GLY A 184 28.47 47.07 -11.04
C GLY A 184 28.33 46.72 -9.55
N SER A 185 27.59 47.52 -8.76
CA SER A 185 27.32 47.21 -7.35
C SER A 185 26.42 45.98 -7.22
N PHE A 186 26.59 45.21 -6.15
CA PHE A 186 25.80 44.00 -5.90
C PHE A 186 24.74 44.27 -4.82
N ALA A 187 23.57 43.67 -5.00
CA ALA A 187 22.53 43.60 -3.99
C ALA A 187 22.00 42.16 -3.87
N THR A 188 21.58 41.79 -2.67
CA THR A 188 20.96 40.48 -2.40
C THR A 188 19.47 40.66 -2.20
N PHE A 189 18.69 39.89 -2.95
CA PHE A 189 17.24 39.84 -2.87
C PHE A 189 16.84 38.55 -2.18
N CYS A 190 16.06 38.68 -1.11
CA CYS A 190 15.66 37.56 -0.28
C CYS A 190 14.18 37.23 -0.48
N GLY A 191 13.86 35.95 -0.40
CA GLY A 191 12.49 35.43 -0.38
C GLY A 191 12.31 34.49 0.80
N LYS A 192 11.08 34.39 1.29
CA LYS A 192 10.69 33.41 2.31
C LYS A 192 9.51 32.63 1.77
N GLY A 193 9.55 31.32 1.91
CA GLY A 193 8.44 30.43 1.58
C GLY A 193 8.30 29.30 2.59
N VAL A 194 7.31 28.47 2.36
CA VAL A 194 7.03 27.25 3.13
C VAL A 194 6.64 26.17 2.13
N THR A 195 7.18 24.96 2.28
CA THR A 195 6.73 23.77 1.56
C THR A 195 6.28 22.72 2.57
N CYS A 196 5.17 22.02 2.31
CA CYS A 196 4.65 21.02 3.22
C CYS A 196 4.93 19.61 2.69
N VAL A 197 5.22 18.71 3.62
CA VAL A 197 5.69 17.35 3.38
C VAL A 197 4.71 16.38 4.01
N ASP A 198 4.36 15.36 3.24
CA ASP A 198 3.65 14.16 3.70
C ASP A 198 4.14 12.98 2.86
N ASN A 199 5.42 12.63 3.06
CA ASN A 199 6.13 11.67 2.23
C ASN A 199 6.58 10.49 3.06
N ILE A 200 6.47 9.28 2.49
CA ILE A 200 7.24 8.13 2.96
C ILE A 200 8.68 8.35 2.51
N ILE A 201 9.62 8.39 3.45
CA ILE A 201 11.03 8.72 3.18
C ILE A 201 11.93 7.49 3.20
N CYS A 202 11.49 6.39 3.80
CA CYS A 202 12.13 5.07 3.76
C CYS A 202 11.23 4.00 4.42
N PHE A 203 11.72 2.75 4.46
CA PHE A 203 11.04 1.60 5.07
C PHE A 203 11.95 0.89 6.05
N THR A 204 11.39 0.33 7.11
CA THR A 204 12.10 -0.49 8.10
C THR A 204 11.34 -1.77 8.40
N CYS A 205 12.04 -2.79 8.92
CA CYS A 205 11.38 -3.97 9.47
C CYS A 205 10.51 -3.59 10.69
N LEU A 206 9.50 -4.41 10.99
CA LEU A 206 8.62 -4.19 12.15
C LEU A 206 9.37 -4.21 13.49
N ASP A 207 10.46 -4.97 13.55
CA ASP A 207 11.31 -5.20 14.72
C ASP A 207 12.62 -4.38 14.70
N ALA A 208 12.81 -3.53 13.69
CA ALA A 208 13.97 -2.64 13.64
C ALA A 208 13.91 -1.58 14.74
N ASP A 209 15.08 -1.05 15.11
CA ASP A 209 15.16 0.11 15.99
C ASP A 209 14.39 1.30 15.39
N ASN A 210 13.68 2.04 16.23
CA ASN A 210 12.88 3.19 15.79
C ASN A 210 13.79 4.27 15.17
N PRO A 211 13.70 4.54 13.85
CA PRO A 211 14.50 5.58 13.22
C PRO A 211 14.03 6.99 13.59
N CYS A 212 12.77 7.16 14.01
CA CYS A 212 12.21 8.45 14.43
C CYS A 212 12.71 8.86 15.82
N VAL A 213 13.98 9.24 15.90
CA VAL A 213 14.64 9.79 17.09
C VAL A 213 14.64 11.33 17.06
N ASP A 214 14.88 11.95 18.22
CA ASP A 214 15.07 13.41 18.28
C ASP A 214 16.24 13.84 17.38
N GLY A 215 16.05 14.93 16.63
CA GLY A 215 17.04 15.42 15.67
C GLY A 215 17.11 14.61 14.37
N PHE A 216 16.15 13.71 14.10
CA PHE A 216 16.14 12.91 12.87
C PHE A 216 16.27 13.75 11.59
N PHE A 217 15.72 14.98 11.57
CA PHE A 217 15.77 15.88 10.42
C PHE A 217 16.92 16.90 10.46
N ASP A 218 17.88 16.78 11.37
CA ASP A 218 19.02 17.71 11.49
C ASP A 218 19.96 17.61 10.27
N ASP A 219 20.00 16.44 9.62
CA ASP A 219 20.80 16.18 8.42
C ASP A 219 20.06 16.56 7.12
N ALA A 220 18.88 17.16 7.18
CA ALA A 220 18.20 17.65 5.99
C ALA A 220 18.98 18.81 5.35
N PHE A 221 19.07 18.83 4.02
CA PHE A 221 19.83 19.86 3.32
C PHE A 221 19.21 20.25 1.97
N VAL A 222 19.52 21.46 1.49
CA VAL A 222 19.17 21.88 0.13
C VAL A 222 20.12 21.22 -0.86
N VAL A 223 19.58 20.50 -1.83
CA VAL A 223 20.37 19.74 -2.82
C VAL A 223 21.31 20.69 -3.57
N PRO A 224 22.64 20.48 -3.53
CA PRO A 224 23.59 21.33 -4.23
C PRO A 224 23.30 21.39 -5.73
N GLY A 225 23.25 22.60 -6.29
CA GLY A 225 22.97 22.82 -7.72
C GLY A 225 21.52 22.63 -8.14
N SER A 226 20.58 22.31 -7.22
CA SER A 226 19.15 22.22 -7.54
C SER A 226 18.47 23.58 -7.68
N ILE A 227 19.09 24.65 -7.17
CA ILE A 227 18.49 25.99 -7.17
C ILE A 227 18.54 26.56 -8.60
N ILE A 228 17.36 26.78 -9.17
CA ILE A 228 17.17 27.36 -10.50
C ILE A 228 16.42 28.68 -10.34
N VAL A 229 16.93 29.73 -10.97
CA VAL A 229 16.31 31.05 -10.97
C VAL A 229 15.86 31.39 -12.39
N THR A 230 14.55 31.47 -12.61
CA THR A 230 13.96 31.76 -13.92
C THR A 230 13.24 33.10 -13.92
N PRO A 231 13.45 33.96 -14.93
CA PRO A 231 12.64 35.16 -15.08
C PRO A 231 11.20 34.76 -15.49
N GLU A 232 10.22 35.37 -14.84
CA GLU A 232 8.80 35.07 -15.08
C GLU A 232 8.13 36.20 -15.88
N CYS A 233 8.10 37.41 -15.32
CA CYS A 233 7.45 38.57 -15.96
C CYS A 233 7.99 39.90 -15.41
N VAL A 234 7.49 41.02 -15.96
CA VAL A 234 7.79 42.38 -15.49
C VAL A 234 6.49 43.00 -14.99
N ASP A 235 6.51 43.57 -13.79
CA ASP A 235 5.33 44.20 -13.20
C ASP A 235 5.07 45.61 -13.77
N SER A 236 3.96 46.25 -13.36
CA SER A 236 3.60 47.59 -13.82
C SER A 236 4.59 48.68 -13.40
N CYS A 237 5.45 48.42 -12.41
CA CYS A 237 6.47 49.32 -11.92
C CYS A 237 7.83 49.11 -12.62
N GLY A 238 7.93 48.15 -13.55
CA GLY A 238 9.16 47.80 -14.25
C GLY A 238 10.09 46.88 -13.45
N ASN A 239 9.62 46.30 -12.35
CA ASN A 239 10.39 45.29 -11.60
C ASN A 239 10.31 43.95 -12.30
N GLN A 240 11.42 43.20 -12.31
CA GLN A 240 11.46 41.85 -12.84
C GLN A 240 11.12 40.84 -11.73
N ILE A 241 10.17 39.97 -12.00
CA ILE A 241 9.79 38.86 -11.11
C ILE A 241 10.56 37.63 -11.55
N PHE A 242 11.26 37.01 -10.61
CA PHE A 242 11.96 35.74 -10.81
C PHE A 242 11.33 34.67 -9.95
N THR A 243 11.18 33.48 -10.50
CA THR A 243 10.80 32.27 -9.78
C THR A 243 12.07 31.51 -9.42
N VAL A 244 12.22 31.20 -8.14
CA VAL A 244 13.31 30.40 -7.61
C VAL A 244 12.75 29.05 -7.21
N THR A 245 13.23 27.99 -7.84
CA THR A 245 12.89 26.60 -7.51
C THR A 245 14.11 25.88 -6.98
N GLY A 246 13.91 24.85 -6.17
CA GLY A 246 14.96 23.93 -5.75
C GLY A 246 14.39 22.74 -5.02
N SER A 247 15.29 21.88 -4.53
CA SER A 247 14.90 20.64 -3.85
C SER A 247 15.62 20.51 -2.51
N ILE A 248 14.91 19.98 -1.53
CA ILE A 248 15.40 19.64 -0.19
C ILE A 248 15.51 18.13 -0.11
N GLN A 249 16.67 17.65 0.31
CA GLN A 249 16.91 16.25 0.60
C GLN A 249 16.62 16.00 2.08
N LEU A 250 15.64 15.15 2.35
CA LEU A 250 15.39 14.62 3.68
C LEU A 250 16.32 13.42 3.95
N PRO A 251 16.66 13.15 5.22
CA PRO A 251 17.42 11.97 5.62
C PRO A 251 16.72 10.68 5.21
N SER A 252 17.50 9.63 5.02
CA SER A 252 16.97 8.27 4.89
C SER A 252 17.14 7.53 6.23
N CYS A 253 16.34 6.50 6.44
CA CYS A 253 16.82 5.34 7.19
C CYS A 253 17.65 4.43 6.26
#